data_AF-A0A356VZJ4-F1
#
_entry.id   AF-A0A356VZJ4-F1
#
_cell.length_a   1.000
_cell.length_b   1.000
_cell.length_c   1.000
_cell.angle_alpha   90.00
_cell.angle_beta   90.00
_cell.angle_gamma   90.00
#
_symmetry.space_group_name_H-M   'P 1'
#
loop_
_entity.id
_entity.type
_entity.pdbx_description
1 polymer ?
#
loop_
_entity_poly.entity_id
_entity_poly.type
_entity_poly.pdbx_seq_one_letter_code
_entity_poly.pdbx_strand_id
1 'polypeptide(L)'
;MREELQELAEALSFTLVEVPHAVYLVPEVDNPFLSVSLGDLRKGVGTSAHTVDAFLQCYIIMVILYCFFGGKNADPKRASFLQIKDVAAELDRHFARSAEQTAQPWQEKMMINFDQIAQVWNNLPLRETNRGSSREETVRKACRFLEKQKLVVLLDEQNEIRTTRRLDDLMIHYYLNDERIAELHRLFAREEEKDLA
;
A
#
# COMPACT_ATOMS: atom_id res chain seq x y z
N MET A 1 3.62 -33.80 -5.72
CA MET A 1 4.27 -32.75 -4.89
C MET A 1 3.94 -31.34 -5.32
N ARG A 2 4.16 -30.89 -6.58
CA ARG A 2 3.78 -29.53 -6.99
C ARG A 2 2.27 -29.32 -7.07
N GLU A 3 1.57 -30.26 -7.70
CA GLU A 3 0.09 -30.25 -7.78
C GLU A 3 -0.54 -30.30 -6.38
N GLU A 4 -0.06 -31.20 -5.52
CA GLU A 4 -0.52 -31.30 -4.12
C GLU A 4 -0.31 -30.01 -3.32
N LEU A 5 0.80 -29.30 -3.54
CA LEU A 5 1.09 -28.03 -2.86
C LEU A 5 0.18 -26.91 -3.39
N GLN A 6 -0.16 -26.94 -4.67
CA GLN A 6 -1.06 -25.96 -5.29
C GLN A 6 -2.51 -26.19 -4.87
N GLU A 7 -2.97 -27.44 -4.82
CA GLU A 7 -4.29 -27.81 -4.27
C GLU A 7 -4.43 -27.38 -2.80
N LEU A 8 -3.37 -27.56 -1.99
CA LEU A 8 -3.38 -27.13 -0.60
C LEU A 8 -3.40 -25.60 -0.46
N ALA A 9 -2.64 -24.89 -1.31
CA ALA A 9 -2.64 -23.44 -1.32
C ALA A 9 -4.02 -22.88 -1.69
N GLU A 10 -4.67 -23.44 -2.71
CA GLU A 10 -6.02 -23.06 -3.14
C GLU A 10 -7.05 -23.32 -2.04
N ALA A 11 -7.02 -24.50 -1.41
CA ALA A 11 -7.93 -24.85 -0.31
C ALA A 11 -7.80 -23.92 0.92
N LEU A 12 -6.66 -23.26 1.08
CA LEU A 12 -6.37 -22.34 2.18
C LEU A 12 -6.42 -20.86 1.76
N SER A 13 -6.87 -20.55 0.55
CA SER A 13 -6.92 -19.19 -0.03
C SER A 13 -5.54 -18.52 -0.08
N PHE A 14 -4.57 -19.20 -0.69
CA PHE A 14 -3.23 -18.71 -0.97
C PHE A 14 -2.85 -18.84 -2.45
N THR A 15 -2.11 -17.87 -2.95
CA THR A 15 -1.36 -17.98 -4.20
C THR A 15 0.12 -18.24 -3.92
N LEU A 16 0.69 -19.21 -4.66
CA LEU A 16 2.12 -19.49 -4.67
C LEU A 16 2.81 -18.63 -5.72
N VAL A 17 3.81 -17.86 -5.30
CA VAL A 17 4.68 -17.08 -6.18
C VAL A 17 6.07 -17.69 -6.16
N GLU A 18 6.43 -18.36 -7.24
CA GLU A 18 7.75 -18.95 -7.40
C GLU A 18 8.71 -17.96 -8.07
N VAL A 19 9.86 -17.74 -7.43
CA VAL A 19 10.99 -17.02 -8.00
C VAL A 19 12.22 -17.94 -7.95
N PRO A 20 13.30 -17.71 -8.73
CA PRO A 20 14.40 -18.67 -8.87
C PRO A 20 15.09 -19.13 -7.58
N HIS A 21 14.84 -18.45 -6.46
CA HIS A 21 15.52 -18.64 -5.18
C HIS A 21 14.57 -18.68 -3.97
N ALA A 22 13.26 -18.57 -4.17
CA ALA A 22 12.27 -18.56 -3.09
C ALA A 22 10.88 -18.93 -3.62
N VAL A 23 10.03 -19.44 -2.73
CA VAL A 23 8.59 -19.60 -2.98
C VAL A 23 7.86 -18.80 -1.91
N TYR A 24 7.04 -17.84 -2.34
CA TYR A 24 6.22 -17.02 -1.45
C TYR A 24 4.79 -17.54 -1.41
N LEU A 25 4.25 -17.75 -0.21
CA LEU A 25 2.81 -17.90 0.00
C LEU A 25 2.21 -16.51 0.19
N VAL A 26 1.34 -16.10 -0.72
CA VAL A 26 0.61 -14.84 -0.66
C VAL A 26 -0.85 -15.12 -0.33
N PRO A 27 -1.38 -14.66 0.82
CA PRO A 27 -2.79 -14.84 1.13
C PRO A 27 -3.65 -14.05 0.15
N GLU A 28 -4.78 -14.64 -0.25
CA GLU A 28 -5.82 -13.93 -0.99
C GLU A 28 -6.53 -12.89 -0.11
N VAL A 29 -7.26 -11.96 -0.74
CA VAL A 29 -7.94 -10.85 -0.06
C VAL A 29 -8.98 -11.33 0.96
N ASP A 30 -9.56 -12.50 0.73
CA ASP A 30 -10.54 -13.15 1.59
C ASP A 30 -9.93 -14.12 2.61
N ASN A 31 -8.59 -14.23 2.68
CA ASN A 31 -7.91 -15.16 3.57
C ASN A 31 -8.23 -14.82 5.03
N PRO A 32 -8.96 -15.67 5.77
CA PRO A 32 -9.51 -15.29 7.06
C PRO A 32 -8.47 -15.25 8.18
N PHE A 33 -7.25 -15.76 7.95
CA PHE A 33 -6.22 -15.92 8.98
C PHE A 33 -5.10 -14.89 8.89
N LEU A 34 -4.71 -14.50 7.67
CA LEU A 34 -3.55 -13.62 7.45
C LEU A 34 -3.92 -12.24 6.87
N SER A 35 -5.21 -11.98 6.65
CA SER A 35 -5.68 -10.64 6.29
C SER A 35 -5.39 -9.64 7.41
N VAL A 36 -4.83 -8.49 7.05
CA VAL A 36 -4.66 -7.39 8.01
C VAL A 36 -6.01 -6.72 8.23
N SER A 37 -6.53 -6.80 9.46
CA SER A 37 -7.76 -6.10 9.81
C SER A 37 -7.53 -4.59 9.88
N LEU A 38 -8.57 -3.79 9.61
CA LEU A 38 -8.56 -2.34 9.89
C LEU A 38 -8.27 -2.04 11.37
N GLY A 39 -8.57 -2.99 12.28
CA GLY A 39 -8.22 -2.90 13.69
C GLY A 39 -6.70 -2.94 13.94
N ASP A 40 -5.98 -3.78 13.20
CA ASP A 40 -4.53 -3.93 13.36
C ASP A 40 -3.76 -2.75 12.73
N LEU A 41 -4.24 -2.23 11.60
CA LEU A 41 -3.75 -0.97 11.02
C LEU A 41 -3.91 0.19 12.00
N ARG A 42 -5.09 0.32 12.62
CA ARG A 42 -5.39 1.36 13.60
C ARG A 42 -4.49 1.27 14.85
N LYS A 43 -4.27 0.06 15.38
CA LYS A 43 -3.32 -0.17 16.49
C LYS A 43 -1.90 0.25 16.13
N GLY A 44 -1.50 0.13 14.85
CA GLY A 44 -0.22 0.60 14.35
C GLY A 44 -0.05 2.12 14.37
N VAL A 45 -1.15 2.88 14.27
CA VAL A 45 -1.16 4.35 14.30
C VAL A 45 -1.12 4.90 15.73
N GLY A 46 -1.92 4.31 16.61
CA GLY A 46 -2.05 4.72 18.01
C GLY A 46 -3.33 4.20 18.68
N THR A 47 -3.34 4.19 20.00
CA THR A 47 -4.43 3.60 20.81
C THR A 47 -5.79 4.32 20.64
N SER A 48 -5.77 5.59 20.23
CA SER A 48 -6.96 6.43 19.99
C SER A 48 -7.20 6.72 18.50
N ALA A 49 -6.55 6.00 17.58
CA ALA A 49 -6.70 6.26 16.15
C ALA A 49 -8.12 5.94 15.67
N HIS A 50 -8.66 6.76 14.79
CA HIS A 50 -9.93 6.56 14.12
C HIS A 50 -9.75 5.76 12.83
N THR A 51 -10.85 5.27 12.26
CA THR A 51 -10.81 4.51 11.00
C THR A 51 -10.19 5.33 9.85
N VAL A 52 -10.41 6.66 9.84
CA VAL A 52 -9.82 7.57 8.85
C VAL A 52 -8.28 7.58 8.91
N ASP A 53 -7.69 7.44 10.11
CA ASP A 53 -6.25 7.40 10.26
C ASP A 53 -5.64 6.11 9.68
N ALA A 54 -6.36 4.99 9.81
CA ALA A 54 -5.96 3.72 9.18
C ALA A 54 -6.00 3.83 7.65
N PHE A 55 -7.04 4.46 7.09
CA PHE A 55 -7.11 4.70 5.65
C PHE A 55 -6.03 5.67 5.16
N LEU A 56 -5.69 6.69 5.94
CA LEU A 56 -4.54 7.56 5.63
C LEU A 56 -3.24 6.75 5.58
N GLN A 57 -3.00 5.85 6.52
CA GLN A 57 -1.81 4.96 6.46
C GLN A 57 -1.81 4.08 5.23
N CYS A 58 -2.95 3.47 4.87
CA CYS A 58 -3.08 2.69 3.63
C CYS A 58 -2.72 3.53 2.41
N TYR A 59 -3.21 4.77 2.34
CA TYR A 59 -2.92 5.69 1.23
C TYR A 59 -1.43 6.03 1.17
N ILE A 60 -0.79 6.31 2.32
CA ILE A 60 0.66 6.56 2.38
C ILE A 60 1.45 5.34 1.89
N ILE A 61 1.07 4.13 2.29
CA ILE A 61 1.70 2.90 1.81
C ILE A 61 1.55 2.77 0.29
N MET A 62 0.36 3.05 -0.27
CA MET A 62 0.14 3.04 -1.72
C MET A 62 1.06 4.02 -2.44
N VAL A 63 1.22 5.24 -1.91
CA VAL A 63 2.13 6.25 -2.49
C VAL A 63 3.59 5.78 -2.41
N ILE A 64 4.03 5.21 -1.29
CA ILE A 64 5.39 4.64 -1.16
C ILE A 64 5.62 3.56 -2.23
N LEU A 65 4.68 2.63 -2.40
CA LEU A 65 4.77 1.58 -3.42
C LEU A 65 4.79 2.18 -4.83
N TYR A 66 3.97 3.20 -5.09
CA TYR A 66 3.98 3.91 -6.37
C TYR A 66 5.32 4.63 -6.65
N CYS A 67 5.93 5.26 -5.64
CA CYS A 67 7.24 5.89 -5.76
C CYS A 67 8.34 4.87 -6.09
N PHE A 68 8.29 3.67 -5.50
CA PHE A 68 9.24 2.59 -5.80
C PHE A 68 8.97 1.89 -7.14
N PHE A 69 7.70 1.65 -7.48
CA PHE A 69 7.33 0.69 -8.54
C PHE A 69 6.42 1.26 -9.65
N GLY A 70 6.16 2.56 -9.68
CA GLY A 70 5.33 3.20 -10.72
C GLY A 70 6.00 3.36 -12.09
N GLY A 71 7.03 2.55 -12.39
CA GLY A 71 7.77 2.61 -13.65
C GLY A 71 6.87 2.22 -14.83
N LYS A 72 6.91 3.00 -15.92
CA LYS A 72 6.25 2.66 -17.18
C LYS A 72 7.34 2.20 -18.14
N ASN A 73 7.80 0.95 -18.07
CA ASN A 73 8.66 0.22 -19.03
C ASN A 73 9.14 -1.12 -18.44
N ALA A 74 9.96 -1.88 -19.17
CA ALA A 74 10.49 -3.22 -18.81
C ALA A 74 11.17 -3.34 -17.43
N ASP A 75 11.52 -2.22 -16.79
CA ASP A 75 11.90 -2.20 -15.38
C ASP A 75 10.79 -1.52 -14.55
N PRO A 76 10.01 -2.29 -13.77
CA PRO A 76 8.98 -1.73 -12.90
C PRO A 76 9.57 -0.89 -11.74
N LYS A 77 10.82 -1.11 -11.33
CA LYS A 77 11.42 -0.46 -10.15
C LYS A 77 12.09 0.86 -10.53
N ARG A 78 11.55 1.98 -10.04
CA ARG A 78 12.02 3.35 -10.33
C ARG A 78 13.15 3.83 -9.44
N ALA A 79 13.15 3.40 -8.18
CA ALA A 79 14.02 3.92 -7.15
C ALA A 79 14.59 2.80 -6.28
N SER A 80 15.87 2.92 -5.91
CA SER A 80 16.51 2.00 -4.95
C SER A 80 16.29 2.42 -3.50
N PHE A 81 16.03 3.70 -3.26
CA PHE A 81 15.70 4.27 -1.95
C PHE A 81 14.76 5.46 -2.11
N LEU A 82 14.04 5.81 -1.05
CA LEU A 82 13.23 7.03 -0.94
C LEU A 82 13.58 7.78 0.34
N GLN A 83 13.58 9.11 0.27
CA GLN A 83 13.67 9.96 1.46
C GLN A 83 12.27 10.21 2.02
N ILE A 84 12.11 10.16 3.34
CA ILE A 84 10.80 10.38 4.01
C ILE A 84 10.20 11.74 3.61
N LYS A 85 11.02 12.79 3.56
CA LYS A 85 10.60 14.14 3.16
C LYS A 85 10.05 14.20 1.72
N ASP A 86 10.60 13.39 0.82
CA ASP A 86 10.20 13.39 -0.59
C ASP A 86 8.85 12.66 -0.75
N VAL A 87 8.64 11.60 0.03
CA VAL A 87 7.33 10.93 0.13
C VAL A 87 6.27 11.88 0.70
N ALA A 88 6.59 12.63 1.77
CA ALA A 88 5.69 13.63 2.32
C ALA A 88 5.35 14.74 1.31
N ALA A 89 6.34 15.21 0.54
CA ALA A 89 6.13 16.20 -0.50
C ALA A 89 5.27 15.67 -1.66
N GLU A 90 5.41 14.39 -2.03
CA GLU A 90 4.57 13.76 -3.05
C GLU A 90 3.12 13.62 -2.58
N LEU A 91 2.91 13.28 -1.31
CA LEU A 91 1.58 13.28 -0.68
C LEU A 91 0.95 14.67 -0.71
N ASP A 92 1.70 15.71 -0.36
CA ASP A 92 1.24 17.10 -0.44
C ASP A 92 0.76 17.46 -1.87
N ARG A 93 1.51 17.05 -2.91
CA ARG A 93 1.10 17.25 -4.31
C ARG A 93 -0.17 16.47 -4.66
N HIS A 94 -0.26 15.21 -4.24
CA HIS A 94 -1.41 14.35 -4.50
C HIS A 94 -2.69 14.92 -3.88
N PHE A 95 -2.64 15.33 -2.61
CA PHE A 95 -3.79 15.92 -1.92
C PHE A 95 -4.14 17.34 -2.41
N ALA A 96 -3.16 18.12 -2.88
CA ALA A 96 -3.43 19.41 -3.52
C ALA A 96 -4.16 19.24 -4.86
N ARG A 97 -3.71 18.29 -5.70
CA ARG A 97 -4.30 18.03 -7.02
C ARG A 97 -5.71 17.45 -6.95
N SER A 98 -6.00 16.63 -5.94
CA SER A 98 -7.34 16.08 -5.75
C SER A 98 -8.34 17.13 -5.26
N ALA A 99 -7.91 18.15 -4.52
CA ALA A 99 -8.80 19.24 -4.10
C ALA A 99 -9.31 20.06 -5.30
N GLU A 100 -8.59 20.04 -6.42
CA GLU A 100 -8.97 20.68 -7.68
C GLU A 100 -9.84 19.78 -8.58
N GLN A 101 -9.92 18.48 -8.29
CA GLN A 101 -10.64 17.49 -9.09
C GLN A 101 -11.85 16.96 -8.33
N THR A 102 -13.02 17.54 -8.61
CA THR A 102 -14.31 17.12 -8.04
C THR A 102 -14.54 15.61 -8.25
N ALA A 103 -14.78 14.89 -7.13
CA ALA A 103 -15.29 13.53 -7.01
C ALA A 103 -14.79 12.51 -8.06
N GLN A 104 -13.70 11.80 -7.73
CA GLN A 104 -13.30 10.64 -8.52
C GLN A 104 -14.21 9.42 -8.22
N PRO A 105 -14.60 8.63 -9.23
CA PRO A 105 -15.58 7.54 -9.11
C PRO A 105 -15.22 6.42 -8.11
N TRP A 106 -13.95 6.30 -7.70
CA TRP A 106 -13.54 5.33 -6.67
C TRP A 106 -13.92 5.74 -5.24
N GLN A 107 -14.25 7.02 -5.00
CA GLN A 107 -14.73 7.48 -3.69
C GLN A 107 -16.07 6.84 -3.32
N GLU A 108 -16.96 6.67 -4.31
CA GLU A 108 -18.27 6.04 -4.13
C GLU A 108 -18.15 4.53 -3.88
N LYS A 109 -17.25 3.85 -4.60
CA LYS A 109 -17.07 2.39 -4.50
C LYS A 109 -16.43 1.93 -3.19
N MET A 110 -15.48 2.69 -2.64
CA MET A 110 -14.78 2.30 -1.40
C MET A 110 -15.50 2.77 -0.13
N MET A 111 -16.57 3.57 -0.23
CA MET A 111 -17.15 4.34 0.90
C MET A 111 -16.10 5.10 1.72
N ILE A 112 -14.96 5.43 1.12
CA ILE A 112 -13.89 6.18 1.76
C ILE A 112 -14.12 7.65 1.46
N ASN A 113 -14.39 8.44 2.50
CA ASN A 113 -14.44 9.88 2.37
C ASN A 113 -13.01 10.41 2.24
N PHE A 114 -12.53 10.50 1.00
CA PHE A 114 -11.19 10.97 0.71
C PHE A 114 -10.96 12.40 1.17
N ASP A 115 -11.99 13.25 1.17
CA ASP A 115 -11.90 14.61 1.72
C ASP A 115 -11.56 14.59 3.21
N GLN A 116 -12.09 13.62 3.97
CA GLN A 116 -11.70 13.44 5.38
C GLN A 116 -10.24 13.02 5.51
N ILE A 117 -9.73 12.13 4.64
CA ILE A 117 -8.32 11.73 4.65
C ILE A 117 -7.41 12.92 4.33
N ALA A 118 -7.75 13.68 3.29
CA ALA A 118 -7.04 14.88 2.88
C ALA A 118 -7.06 15.95 4.00
N GLN A 119 -8.19 16.14 4.67
CA GLN A 119 -8.31 17.04 5.82
C GLN A 119 -7.41 16.61 6.97
N VAL A 120 -7.40 15.31 7.32
CA VAL A 120 -6.50 14.79 8.37
C VAL A 120 -5.05 15.07 8.01
N TRP A 121 -4.63 14.79 6.76
CA TRP A 121 -3.27 15.07 6.29
C TRP A 121 -2.92 16.57 6.34
N ASN A 122 -3.81 17.42 5.84
CA ASN A 122 -3.59 18.87 5.76
C ASN A 122 -3.49 19.51 7.15
N ASN A 123 -4.18 18.96 8.15
CA ASN A 123 -4.12 19.41 9.55
C ASN A 123 -2.82 18.99 10.27
N LEU A 124 -2.03 18.07 9.71
CA LEU A 124 -0.75 17.69 10.30
C LEU A 124 0.27 18.84 10.16
N PRO A 125 1.05 19.13 11.21
CA PRO A 125 2.09 20.13 11.13
C PRO A 125 3.23 19.67 10.19
N LEU A 126 3.77 20.63 9.44
CA LEU A 126 4.91 20.40 8.53
C LEU A 126 6.20 20.01 9.28
N ARG A 127 6.38 20.49 10.50
CA ARG A 127 7.52 20.17 11.38
C ARG A 127 7.01 19.50 12.65
N GLU A 128 7.87 18.72 13.30
CA GLU A 128 7.58 18.18 14.62
C GLU A 128 7.30 19.32 15.59
N THR A 129 6.17 19.22 16.29
CA THR A 129 5.78 20.15 17.35
C THR A 129 5.50 19.34 18.61
N ASN A 130 5.59 19.97 19.78
CA ASN A 130 5.24 19.34 21.06
C ASN A 130 3.77 18.86 21.16
N ARG A 131 2.93 19.05 20.13
CA ARG A 131 1.47 18.82 20.19
C ARG A 131 0.95 17.79 19.17
N GLY A 132 1.79 17.19 18.32
CA GLY A 132 1.31 16.18 17.38
C GLY A 132 2.37 15.62 16.43
N SER A 133 2.07 14.47 15.83
CA SER A 133 2.89 13.85 14.78
C SER A 133 2.96 14.77 13.56
N SER A 134 4.16 15.02 13.04
CA SER A 134 4.34 15.73 11.77
C SER A 134 3.91 14.85 10.58
N ARG A 135 3.88 15.45 9.38
CA ARG A 135 3.70 14.69 8.13
C ARG A 135 4.79 13.64 7.95
N GLU A 136 6.04 13.99 8.19
CA GLU A 136 7.17 13.04 8.12
C GLU A 136 7.04 11.92 9.16
N GLU A 137 6.61 12.23 10.40
CA GLU A 137 6.38 11.21 11.42
C GLU A 137 5.21 10.28 11.05
N THR A 138 4.17 10.82 10.43
CA THR A 138 3.04 10.03 9.93
C THR A 138 3.46 9.08 8.80
N VAL A 139 4.37 9.52 7.92
CA VAL A 139 5.01 8.66 6.92
C VAL A 139 5.92 7.62 7.59
N ARG A 140 6.68 8.02 8.62
CA ARG A 140 7.53 7.12 9.39
C ARG A 140 6.73 5.98 10.02
N LYS A 141 5.54 6.25 10.56
CA LYS A 141 4.62 5.21 11.08
C LYS A 141 4.24 4.18 10.01
N ALA A 142 3.93 4.61 8.79
CA ALA A 142 3.64 3.72 7.67
C ALA A 142 4.86 2.85 7.32
N CYS A 143 6.06 3.45 7.32
CA CYS A 143 7.30 2.75 7.07
C CYS A 143 7.60 1.70 8.15
N ARG A 144 7.37 2.04 9.43
CA ARG A 144 7.51 1.11 10.56
C ARG A 144 6.52 -0.04 10.47
N PHE A 145 5.32 0.20 9.96
CA PHE A 145 4.36 -0.87 9.71
C PHE A 145 4.88 -1.84 8.65
N LEU A 146 5.36 -1.34 7.51
CA LEU A 146 5.95 -2.15 6.45
C LEU A 146 7.24 -2.87 6.88
N GLU A 147 8.04 -2.24 7.74
CA GLU A 147 9.27 -2.80 8.31
C GLU A 147 8.98 -3.98 9.24
N LYS A 148 7.94 -3.88 10.09
CA LYS A 148 7.48 -5.01 10.92
C LYS A 148 7.08 -6.22 10.08
N GLN A 149 6.56 -5.99 8.88
CA GLN A 149 6.21 -7.04 7.90
C GLN A 149 7.41 -7.50 7.05
N LYS A 150 8.61 -6.96 7.30
CA LYS A 150 9.85 -7.24 6.57
C LYS A 150 9.75 -6.93 5.06
N LEU A 151 8.97 -5.92 4.70
CA LEU A 151 8.80 -5.47 3.31
C LEU A 151 9.79 -4.34 2.97
N VAL A 152 10.06 -3.46 3.92
CA VAL A 152 11.02 -2.35 3.77
C VAL A 152 12.00 -2.34 4.94
N VAL A 153 13.09 -1.60 4.77
CA VAL A 153 14.06 -1.26 5.82
C VAL A 153 14.05 0.25 5.99
N LEU A 154 13.86 0.73 7.22
CA LEU A 154 13.93 2.15 7.55
C LEU A 154 15.30 2.47 8.18
N LEU A 155 16.05 3.35 7.53
CA LEU A 155 17.34 3.85 8.01
C LEU A 155 17.10 5.19 8.72
N ASP A 156 16.86 5.13 10.04
CA ASP A 156 16.44 6.30 10.85
C ASP A 156 17.42 7.48 10.77
N GLU A 157 18.72 7.21 10.82
CA GLU A 157 19.76 8.24 10.78
C GLU A 157 19.76 9.02 9.46
N GLN A 158 19.39 8.38 8.37
CA GLN A 158 19.36 8.97 7.03
C GLN A 158 17.95 9.41 6.61
N ASN A 159 16.91 9.10 7.40
CA ASN A 159 15.50 9.22 7.00
C ASN A 159 15.22 8.59 5.63
N GLU A 160 15.84 7.44 5.38
CA GLU A 160 15.76 6.71 4.12
C GLU A 160 14.97 5.42 4.28
N ILE A 161 14.18 5.10 3.26
CA ILE A 161 13.46 3.84 3.16
C ILE A 161 14.03 3.08 1.97
N ARG A 162 14.26 1.78 2.15
CA ARG A 162 14.68 0.86 1.09
C ARG A 162 13.78 -0.35 1.03
N THR A 163 13.55 -0.88 -0.16
CA THR A 163 12.80 -2.13 -0.32
C THR A 163 13.65 -3.32 0.08
N THR A 164 13.02 -4.35 0.61
CA THR A 164 13.65 -5.66 0.78
C THR A 164 13.54 -6.46 -0.52
N ARG A 165 14.40 -7.47 -0.67
CA ARG A 165 14.30 -8.45 -1.77
C ARG A 165 12.92 -9.12 -1.84
N ARG A 166 12.31 -9.40 -0.68
CA ARG A 166 10.96 -9.97 -0.61
C ARG A 166 9.92 -9.07 -1.28
N LEU A 167 9.96 -7.77 -0.98
CA LEU A 167 9.03 -6.82 -1.59
C LEU A 167 9.29 -6.68 -3.09
N ASP A 168 10.56 -6.58 -3.50
CA ASP A 168 10.92 -6.52 -4.92
C ASP A 168 10.41 -7.74 -5.69
N ASP A 169 10.66 -8.95 -5.17
CA ASP A 169 10.23 -10.18 -5.82
C ASP A 169 8.71 -10.25 -5.96
N LEU A 170 7.96 -9.92 -4.89
CA LEU A 170 6.49 -9.89 -4.93
C LEU A 170 5.96 -8.85 -5.91
N MET A 171 6.54 -7.66 -5.94
CA MET A 171 6.09 -6.60 -6.84
C MET A 171 6.37 -6.97 -8.29
N ILE A 172 7.57 -7.46 -8.61
CA ILE A 172 7.99 -7.77 -9.98
C ILE A 172 7.29 -9.02 -10.51
N HIS A 173 7.25 -10.11 -9.73
CA HIS A 173 6.82 -11.41 -10.22
C HIS A 173 5.34 -11.70 -10.00
N TYR A 174 4.67 -10.97 -9.11
CA TYR A 174 3.27 -11.24 -8.77
C TYR A 174 2.33 -10.07 -8.99
N TYR A 175 2.66 -8.86 -8.54
CA TYR A 175 1.73 -7.72 -8.65
C TYR A 175 1.84 -6.97 -9.99
N LEU A 176 3.02 -6.92 -10.60
CA LEU A 176 3.27 -6.21 -11.86
C LEU A 176 3.47 -7.14 -13.06
N ASN A 177 3.21 -8.43 -12.88
CA ASN A 177 3.16 -9.37 -14.00
C ASN A 177 1.95 -9.02 -14.89
N ASP A 178 2.17 -8.87 -16.19
CA ASP A 178 1.18 -8.42 -17.20
C ASP A 178 -0.13 -9.22 -17.15
N GLU A 179 -0.03 -10.50 -16.80
CA GLU A 179 -1.18 -11.42 -16.68
C GLU A 179 -2.13 -11.02 -15.54
N ARG A 180 -1.58 -10.52 -14.42
CA ARG A 180 -2.37 -10.03 -13.30
C ARG A 180 -2.77 -8.57 -13.43
N ILE A 181 -1.97 -7.74 -14.11
CA ILE A 181 -2.45 -6.42 -14.53
C ILE A 181 -3.70 -6.60 -15.42
N ALA A 182 -3.68 -7.56 -16.35
CA ALA A 182 -4.85 -7.93 -17.15
C ALA A 182 -6.00 -8.51 -16.30
N GLU A 183 -5.71 -9.31 -15.27
CA GLU A 183 -6.73 -9.81 -14.33
C GLU A 183 -7.34 -8.70 -13.45
N LEU A 184 -6.53 -7.80 -12.91
CA LEU A 184 -6.97 -6.59 -12.22
C LEU A 184 -7.88 -5.77 -13.13
N HIS A 185 -7.46 -5.50 -14.37
CA HIS A 185 -8.30 -4.83 -15.36
C HIS A 185 -9.61 -5.58 -15.66
N ARG A 186 -9.60 -6.91 -15.73
CA ARG A 186 -10.81 -7.73 -15.90
C ARG A 186 -11.71 -7.71 -14.68
N LEU A 187 -11.17 -7.73 -13.47
CA LEU A 187 -11.91 -7.62 -12.22
C LEU A 187 -12.58 -6.25 -12.12
N PHE A 188 -11.86 -5.18 -12.43
CA PHE A 188 -12.43 -3.83 -12.52
C PHE A 188 -13.54 -3.73 -13.58
N ALA A 189 -13.36 -4.35 -14.75
CA ALA A 189 -14.40 -4.38 -15.80
C ALA A 189 -15.64 -5.22 -15.41
N ARG A 190 -15.46 -6.34 -14.70
CA ARG A 190 -16.57 -7.19 -14.23
C ARG A 190 -17.43 -6.53 -13.15
N GLU A 191 -16.85 -5.65 -12.35
CA GLU A 191 -17.62 -4.88 -11.38
C GLU A 191 -18.47 -3.79 -12.07
N GLU A 192 -18.01 -3.20 -13.18
CA GLU A 192 -18.80 -2.25 -13.97
C GLU A 192 -20.01 -2.92 -14.66
N GLU A 193 -19.89 -4.18 -15.09
CA GLU A 193 -21.02 -4.94 -15.66
C GLU A 193 -22.07 -5.36 -14.62
N LYS A 194 -21.68 -5.57 -13.36
CA LYS A 194 -22.62 -5.90 -12.28
C LYS A 194 -23.41 -4.70 -11.77
N ASP A 195 -22.90 -3.49 -11.95
CA ASP A 195 -23.61 -2.25 -11.61
C ASP A 195 -24.59 -1.80 -12.72
N LEU A 196 -24.61 -2.49 -13.87
CA LEU A 196 -25.46 -2.23 -15.03
C LEU A 196 -26.57 -3.28 -15.28
N ALA A 197 -26.69 -4.31 -14.43
CA ALA A 197 -27.70 -5.38 -14.52
C ALA A 197 -28.66 -5.36 -13.34
#